data_AF-A0A1X0YH51-F1
#
_entry.id   AF-A0A1X0YH51-F1
#
_cell.length_a   1.000
_cell.length_b   1.000
_cell.length_c   1.000
_cell.angle_alpha   90.00
_cell.angle_beta   90.00
_cell.angle_gamma   90.00
#
_symmetry.space_group_name_H-M   'P 1'
#
loop_
_entity.id
_entity.type
_entity.pdbx_description
1 polymer ?
#
loop_
_entity_poly.entity_id
_entity_poly.type
_entity_poly.pdbx_seq_one_letter_code
_entity_poly.pdbx_strand_id
1 'polypeptide(L)' 'MNEDPVTASAHCSLGAYWSTILGKETLIGSQLSARGGRVEVHLRDDRVSLT' A
#
# COMPACT_ATOMS: atom_id res chain seq x y z
N MET A 1 4.55 22.72 3.83
CA MET A 1 4.73 21.53 2.97
C MET A 1 4.51 20.36 3.91
N ASN A 2 3.31 19.76 3.90
CA ASN A 2 2.78 18.99 5.05
C ASN A 2 2.34 17.56 4.66
N GLU A 3 2.57 17.14 3.42
CA GLU A 3 2.28 15.78 2.98
C GLU A 3 3.52 14.91 3.18
N ASP A 4 3.36 13.77 3.85
CA ASP A 4 4.39 12.74 3.86
C ASP A 4 4.48 12.13 2.46
N PRO A 5 5.66 12.07 1.81
CA PRO A 5 5.73 11.61 0.44
C PRO A 5 5.28 10.17 0.20
N VAL A 6 5.49 9.30 1.18
CA VAL A 6 5.10 7.87 1.14
C VAL A 6 4.79 7.39 2.55
N THR A 7 3.52 7.10 2.81
CA THR A 7 3.05 6.65 4.12
C THR A 7 2.82 5.14 4.10
N ALA A 8 3.84 4.39 4.51
CA ALA A 8 3.82 2.93 4.53
C ALA A 8 2.68 2.35 5.40
N SER A 9 2.41 2.95 6.57
CA SER A 9 1.32 2.51 7.44
C SER A 9 -0.06 2.58 6.77
N ALA A 10 -0.29 3.59 5.93
CA ALA A 10 -1.51 3.68 5.12
C ALA A 10 -1.58 2.54 4.09
N HIS A 11 -0.45 2.13 3.51
CA HIS A 11 -0.38 1.00 2.58
C HIS A 11 -0.66 -0.34 3.26
N CYS A 12 -0.39 -0.51 4.57
CA CYS A 12 -0.83 -1.70 5.29
C CYS A 12 -2.37 -1.82 5.28
N SER A 13 -3.08 -0.75 5.64
CA SER A 13 -4.54 -0.76 5.68
C SER A 13 -5.17 -0.83 4.29
N LEU A 14 -4.68 0.00 3.36
CA LEU A 14 -5.18 0.03 1.98
C LEU A 14 -4.87 -1.27 1.24
N GLY A 15 -3.71 -1.87 1.50
CA GLY A 15 -3.30 -3.15 0.95
C GLY A 15 -4.27 -4.28 1.29
N ALA A 16 -4.59 -4.44 2.58
CA ALA A 16 -5.56 -5.43 3.03
C ALA A 16 -6.96 -5.17 2.44
N TYR A 17 -7.43 -3.92 2.47
CA TYR A 17 -8.74 -3.53 1.95
C TYR A 17 -8.89 -3.85 0.45
N TRP A 18 -7.94 -3.37 -0.37
CA TRP A 18 -8.01 -3.56 -1.82
C TRP A 18 -7.71 -4.99 -2.24
N SER A 19 -6.94 -5.75 -1.45
CA SER A 19 -6.66 -7.16 -1.75
C SER A 19 -7.95 -7.98 -1.77
N THR A 20 -8.85 -7.74 -0.80
CA THR A 20 -10.17 -8.39 -0.76
C THR A 20 -11.05 -7.97 -1.93
N ILE A 21 -11.10 -6.68 -2.26
CA ILE A 21 -11.97 -6.17 -3.34
C ILE A 21 -11.51 -6.63 -4.71
N LEU A 22 -10.19 -6.63 -4.95
CA LEU A 22 -9.60 -6.95 -6.23
C LEU A 22 -9.32 -8.46 -6.39
N GLY A 23 -9.45 -9.24 -5.31
CA GLY A 23 -9.13 -10.67 -5.31
C GLY A 23 -7.66 -10.95 -5.62
N LYS A 24 -6.74 -10.12 -5.08
CA LYS A 24 -5.30 -10.21 -5.36
C LYS A 24 -4.48 -10.17 -4.09
N GLU A 25 -3.57 -11.11 -3.94
CA GLU A 25 -2.63 -11.15 -2.80
C GLU A 25 -1.46 -10.18 -2.94
N THR A 26 -1.08 -9.84 -4.18
CA THR A 26 -0.04 -8.84 -4.46
C THR A 26 -0.65 -7.63 -5.15
N LEU A 27 -0.36 -6.45 -4.60
CA LEU A 27 -0.80 -5.16 -5.11
C LEU A 27 0.38 -4.20 -5.19
N ILE A 28 0.22 -3.19 -6.05
CA ILE A 28 1.17 -2.09 -6.16
C ILE A 28 0.39 -0.80 -5.90
N GLY A 29 0.72 -0.12 -4.82
CA GLY A 29 0.20 1.20 -4.47
C GLY A 29 1.14 2.28 -4.96
N SER A 30 0.58 3.37 -5.50
CA SER A 30 1.33 4.58 -5.82
C SER A 30 0.76 5.74 -5.02
N GLN A 31 1.58 6.38 -4.19
CA GLN A 31 1.22 7.61 -3.51
C GLN A 31 1.57 8.79 -4.39
N LEU A 32 0.56 9.59 -4.73
CA LEU A 32 0.66 10.69 -5.69
C LEU A 32 1.06 12.02 -5.01
N SER A 33 1.96 11.94 -4.04
CA SER A 33 2.57 13.12 -3.43
C SER A 33 3.50 13.83 -4.43
N ALA A 34 3.95 15.05 -4.11
CA ALA A 34 4.86 15.80 -4.99
C ALA A 34 6.18 15.07 -5.31
N ARG A 35 6.73 14.29 -4.36
CA ARG A 35 7.90 13.42 -4.60
C ARG A 35 7.48 12.06 -5.17
N GLY A 36 6.24 11.65 -4.91
CA GLY A 36 5.69 10.37 -5.28
C GLY A 36 6.29 9.21 -4.48
N GLY A 37 5.70 8.04 -4.66
CA GLY A 37 6.34 6.79 -4.32
C GLY A 37 5.46 5.59 -4.65
N ARG A 38 6.12 4.45 -4.85
CA ARG A 38 5.50 3.18 -5.17
C ARG A 38 5.84 2.18 -4.08
N VAL A 39 4.84 1.46 -3.61
CA VAL A 39 4.96 0.46 -2.55
C VAL A 39 4.34 -0.83 -3.06
N GLU A 40 5.10 -1.92 -3.03
CA GLU A 40 4.56 -3.25 -3.24
C GLU A 40 3.97 -3.77 -1.94
N VAL A 41 2.75 -4.29 -2.02
CA VAL A 41 2.00 -4.82 -0.90
C VAL A 41 1.76 -6.30 -1.16
N HIS A 42 2.18 -7.14 -0.21
CA HIS A 42 1.79 -8.55 -0.19
C HIS A 42 0.92 -8.84 1.02
N LEU A 43 -0.30 -9.31 0.77
CA LEU A 43 -1.17 -9.88 1.80
C LEU A 43 -0.87 -11.37 1.92
N ARG A 44 -0.59 -11.83 3.15
CA ARG A 44 -0.42 -13.24 3.51
C ARG A 44 -1.28 -13.51 4.74
N ASP A 45 -2.39 -14.20 4.54
CA ASP A 45 -3.39 -14.46 5.57
C ASP A 45 -3.83 -13.17 6.29
N ASP A 46 -3.39 -12.99 7.54
CA ASP A 46 -3.70 -11.84 8.40
C ASP A 46 -2.60 -10.76 8.44
N ARG A 47 -1.56 -10.88 7.60
CA ARG A 47 -0.40 -9.98 7.59
C ARG A 47 -0.17 -9.29 6.27
N VAL A 48 0.29 -8.04 6.35
CA VAL A 48 0.76 -7.27 5.21
C VAL A 48 2.26 -7.03 5.32
N SER A 49 3.00 -7.33 4.26
CA SER A 49 4.41 -6.94 4.10
C SER A 49 4.54 -5.93 2.97
N LEU A 50 5.42 -4.96 3.16
CA LEU A 50 5.68 -3.87 2.21
C LEU A 50 7.11 -3.95 1.70
N THR A 51 7.31 -3.68 0.41
CA THR A 51 8.63 -3.50 -0.22
C THR A 51 8.65 -2.23 -1.05
#